data_AF-A0A0H1B6E1-F1
#
_entry.id   AF-A0A0H1B6E1-F1
#
_cell.length_a   1.000
_cell.length_b   1.000
_cell.length_c   1.000
_cell.angle_alpha   90.00
_cell.angle_beta   90.00
_cell.angle_gamma   90.00
#
_symmetry.space_group_name_H-M   'P 1'
#
loop_
_entity.id
_entity.type
_entity.pdbx_description
1 polymer ?
#
loop_
_entity_poly.entity_id
_entity_poly.type
_entity_poly.pdbx_seq_one_letter_code
_entity_poly.pdbx_strand_id
1 'polypeptide(L)' 'MGSYGAPIYEEVHSRPRVLDPKSQPKPWRETPLIESEPLSKLAGCRIFLKLENLQPGGSFKS' A
#
# COMPACT_ATOMS: atom_id res chain seq x y z
N MET A 1 -16.18 -40.50 40.11
CA MET A 1 -16.90 -39.48 39.31
C MET A 1 -15.95 -38.31 39.09
N GLY A 2 -15.44 -38.20 37.86
CA GLY A 2 -14.73 -37.07 37.22
C GLY A 2 -13.79 -36.18 38.04
N SER A 3 -12.49 -36.46 37.97
CA SER A 3 -11.45 -35.43 37.99
C SER A 3 -11.19 -35.02 36.53
N TYR A 4 -11.46 -33.77 36.18
CA TYR A 4 -10.99 -33.18 34.93
C TYR A 4 -10.44 -31.80 35.25
N GLY A 5 -9.11 -31.73 35.35
CA GLY A 5 -8.37 -30.48 35.28
C GLY A 5 -8.52 -29.84 33.90
N ALA A 6 -8.31 -28.53 33.88
CA ALA A 6 -8.54 -27.58 32.79
C ALA A 6 -7.99 -28.03 31.40
N PRO A 7 -8.49 -27.43 30.33
CA PRO A 7 -7.87 -26.16 29.97
C PRO A 7 -8.90 -25.04 29.89
N ILE A 8 -8.54 -23.94 30.55
CA ILE A 8 -8.88 -22.61 30.10
C ILE A 8 -8.60 -22.56 28.60
N TYR A 9 -9.64 -22.56 27.77
CA TYR A 9 -9.49 -22.01 26.44
C TYR A 9 -9.29 -20.51 26.70
N GLU A 10 -8.03 -20.11 26.79
CA GLU A 10 -7.66 -18.74 26.52
C GLU A 10 -8.16 -18.47 25.10
N GLU A 11 -9.40 -18.01 25.01
CA GLU A 11 -9.90 -17.27 23.88
C GLU A 11 -9.10 -15.97 23.85
N VAL A 12 -7.90 -16.08 23.30
CA VAL A 12 -7.15 -14.97 22.73
C VAL A 12 -7.92 -14.54 21.49
N HIS A 13 -9.15 -14.07 21.69
CA HIS A 13 -9.82 -13.14 20.83
C HIS A 13 -8.96 -11.89 20.88
N SER A 14 -7.88 -11.95 20.11
CA SER A 14 -7.12 -10.82 19.65
C SER A 14 -8.17 -9.94 18.99
N ARG A 15 -8.71 -9.00 19.78
CA ARG A 15 -9.62 -7.98 19.27
C ARG A 15 -8.97 -7.49 17.99
N PRO A 16 -9.64 -7.55 16.82
CA PRO A 16 -9.07 -6.91 15.65
C PRO A 16 -8.77 -5.48 16.11
N ARG A 17 -7.49 -5.07 15.99
CA ARG A 17 -7.13 -3.67 16.20
C ARG A 17 -8.13 -2.91 15.36
N VAL A 18 -9.08 -2.23 16.01
CA VAL A 18 -10.04 -1.38 15.33
C VAL A 18 -9.15 -0.28 14.78
N LEU A 19 -8.70 -0.47 13.53
CA LEU A 19 -7.96 0.53 12.80
C LEU A 19 -8.94 1.69 12.71
N ASP A 20 -8.69 2.74 13.49
CA ASP A 20 -9.47 3.96 13.42
C ASP A 20 -9.68 4.27 11.95
N PRO A 21 -10.91 4.39 11.42
CA PRO A 21 -11.15 4.57 9.99
C PRO A 21 -10.42 5.80 9.42
N LYS A 22 -10.02 6.73 10.29
CA LYS A 22 -9.24 7.92 9.99
C LYS A 22 -7.72 7.70 9.88
N SER A 23 -7.22 6.52 10.23
CA SER A 23 -5.80 6.15 10.23
C SER A 23 -5.38 5.28 9.05
N GLN A 24 -6.31 4.90 8.17
CA GLN A 24 -6.02 4.12 6.97
C GLN A 24 -5.07 4.93 6.06
N PRO A 25 -3.91 4.38 5.65
CA PRO A 25 -3.05 5.05 4.70
C PRO A 25 -3.79 5.23 3.37
N LYS A 26 -3.57 6.37 2.71
CA LYS A 26 -4.16 6.63 1.39
C LYS A 26 -3.73 5.51 0.42
N PRO A 27 -4.63 4.97 -0.41
CA PRO A 27 -4.29 3.90 -1.35
C PRO A 27 -3.44 4.39 -2.54
N TRP A 28 -3.30 5.71 -2.70
CA TRP A 28 -2.43 6.34 -3.69
C TRP A 28 -1.35 7.18 -3.02
N ARG A 29 -0.28 7.42 -3.76
CA ARG A 29 0.78 8.37 -3.39
C ARG A 29 1.12 9.30 -4.56
N GLU A 30 1.79 10.40 -4.25
CA GLU A 30 2.35 11.25 -5.29
C GLU A 30 3.51 10.54 -5.98
N THR A 31 3.41 10.42 -7.30
CA THR A 31 4.44 9.83 -8.16
C THR A 31 5.30 10.94 -8.76
N PRO A 32 6.60 10.69 -8.98
CA PRO A 32 7.49 11.68 -9.56
C PRO A 32 7.14 11.97 -11.03
N LEU A 33 7.40 13.21 -11.44
CA LEU A 33 7.40 13.66 -12.83
C LEU A 33 8.85 13.94 -13.21
N ILE A 34 9.43 13.09 -14.07
CA ILE A 34 10.85 13.19 -14.44
C ILE A 34 11.00 13.55 -15.91
N GLU A 35 12.04 14.31 -16.25
CA GLU A 35 12.40 14.54 -17.65
C GLU A 35 13.18 13.34 -18.19
N SER A 36 12.87 12.90 -19.41
CA SER A 36 13.60 11.83 -20.09
C SER A 36 14.54 12.40 -21.14
N GLU A 37 15.82 12.59 -20.79
CA GLU A 37 16.81 13.13 -21.73
C GLU A 37 16.87 12.41 -23.08
N PRO A 38 16.88 11.05 -23.15
CA PRO A 38 16.98 10.36 -24.43
C PRO A 38 15.76 10.64 -25.32
N LEU A 39 14.56 10.59 -24.75
CA LEU A 39 13.33 10.87 -25.49
C LEU A 39 13.25 12.34 -25.91
N SER A 40 13.63 13.25 -25.02
CA SER A 40 13.63 14.68 -25.31
C SER A 40 14.57 15.02 -26.47
N LYS A 41 15.78 14.43 -26.49
CA LYS A 41 16.76 14.63 -27.57
C LYS A 41 16.26 14.08 -28.91
N LEU A 42 15.65 12.90 -28.91
CA LEU A 42 15.11 12.28 -30.13
C LEU A 42 13.89 13.03 -30.69
N ALA A 43 13.03 13.55 -29.82
CA ALA A 43 11.81 14.26 -30.23
C ALA A 43 12.05 15.75 -30.53
N GLY A 44 13.20 16.31 -30.14
CA GLY A 44 13.49 17.74 -30.27
C GLY A 44 12.65 18.64 -29.36
N CYS A 45 12.02 18.07 -28.32
CA CYS A 45 11.19 18.78 -27.36
C CYS A 45 11.35 18.18 -25.96
N ARG A 46 10.94 18.89 -24.91
CA ARG A 46 11.06 18.39 -23.53
C ARG A 46 9.96 17.37 -23.24
N ILE A 47 10.34 16.12 -23.00
CA ILE A 47 9.45 15.03 -22.66
C ILE A 47 9.58 14.69 -21.18
N PHE A 48 8.43 14.72 -20.49
CA PHE A 48 8.32 14.32 -19.09
C PHE A 48 7.53 13.02 -18.95
N LEU A 49 7.96 12.17 -18.04
CA LEU A 49 7.36 10.89 -17.71
C LEU A 49 6.76 10.94 -16.31
N LYS A 50 5.47 10.61 -16.20
CA LYS A 50 4.76 10.46 -14.93
C LYS A 50 4.79 8.98 -14.52
N LEU A 51 5.51 8.67 -13.44
CA LEU A 51 5.82 7.28 -13.07
C LEU A 51 4.70 6.61 -12.24
N GLU A 52 3.52 6.42 -12.84
CA GLU A 52 2.36 5.77 -12.18
C GLU A 52 2.58 4.29 -11.85
N ASN A 53 3.59 3.66 -12.42
CA ASN A 53 4.01 2.31 -12.04
C ASN A 53 4.54 2.22 -10.59
N LEU A 54 4.89 3.38 -9.98
CA LEU A 54 5.34 3.45 -8.59
C LEU A 54 4.18 3.52 -7.59
N GLN A 55 2.92 3.53 -8.03
CA GLN A 55 1.79 3.45 -7.11
C GLN A 55 1.77 2.10 -6.36
N PRO A 56 1.09 2.00 -5.19
CA PRO A 56 1.07 0.77 -4.39
C PRO A 56 0.58 -0.48 -5.14
N GLY A 57 -0.41 -0.33 -6.03
CA GLY A 57 -0.92 -1.38 -6.91
C GLY A 57 -0.16 -1.52 -8.24
N GLY A 58 0.98 -0.84 -8.40
CA GLY A 58 1.87 -0.97 -9.57
C GLY A 58 1.32 -0.35 -10.86
N SER A 59 0.22 0.37 -10.78
CA SER A 59 -0.38 1.07 -11.92
C SER A 59 -1.16 2.29 -11.46
N PHE A 60 -1.58 3.12 -12.42
CA PHE A 60 -2.45 4.26 -12.16
C PHE A 60 -3.83 3.86 -11.59
N LYS A 61 -4.19 2.57 -11.66
CA LYS A 61 -5.45 2.01 -11.14
C LYS A 61 -5.33 1.49 -9.71
N SER A 62 -4.22 1.80 -9.02
CA SER A 62 -4.09 1.55 -7.59
C SER A 62 -5.19 2.27 -6.81
#